data_AF-A0A939L7P8-F1
#
_entry.id   AF-A0A939L7P8-F1
#
_cell.length_a   1.000
_cell.length_b   1.000
_cell.length_c   1.000
_cell.angle_alpha   90.00
_cell.angle_beta   90.00
_cell.angle_gamma   90.00
#
_symmetry.space_group_name_H-M   'P 1'
#
loop_
_entity.id
_entity.type
_entity.pdbx_description
1 polymer ?
#
loop_
_entity_poly.entity_id
_entity_poly.type
_entity_poly.pdbx_seq_one_letter_code
_entity_poly.pdbx_strand_id
1 'polypeptide(L)' 'MAEILVLVDHADGVVRKPALELLTLARRIGEPSAVVLGAGAAAADIAAKAGEYGAAKVYVADGAEFTDQLVVPKVDAL' A
#
# COMPACT_ATOMS: atom_id res chain seq x y z
N MET A 1 -13.91 2.54 13.97
CA MET A 1 -14.46 1.99 12.71
C MET A 1 -13.61 0.77 12.35
N ALA A 2 -14.04 -0.14 11.47
CA ALA A 2 -13.17 -1.24 11.05
C ALA A 2 -12.00 -0.69 10.23
N GLU A 3 -10.80 -1.23 10.41
CA GLU A 3 -9.63 -0.92 9.59
C GLU A 3 -9.79 -1.60 8.22
N ILE A 4 -9.54 -0.86 7.14
CA ILE A 4 -9.64 -1.34 5.76
C ILE A 4 -8.26 -1.32 5.14
N LEU A 5 -7.66 -2.48 5.00
CA LEU A 5 -6.36 -2.64 4.36
C LEU A 5 -6.50 -2.49 2.83
N VAL A 6 -5.71 -1.61 2.25
CA VAL A 6 -5.61 -1.42 0.80
C VAL A 6 -4.17 -1.69 0.40
N LEU A 7 -3.96 -2.76 -0.37
CA LEU A 7 -2.68 -3.05 -0.99
C LEU A 7 -2.36 -1.97 -2.03
N VAL A 8 -1.27 -1.24 -1.79
CA VAL A 8 -0.81 -0.17 -2.67
C VAL A 8 0.03 -0.77 -3.78
N ASP A 9 -0.61 -0.94 -4.93
CA ASP A 9 0.06 -1.36 -6.14
C ASP A 9 0.97 -0.23 -6.67
N HIS A 10 2.26 -0.51 -6.79
CA HIS A 10 3.27 0.41 -7.28
C HIS A 10 4.25 -0.30 -8.22
N ALA A 11 4.88 0.48 -9.09
CA ALA A 11 5.99 0.02 -9.93
C ALA A 11 7.03 1.14 -10.02
N ASP A 12 8.30 0.80 -9.83
CA ASP A 12 9.41 1.75 -9.82
C ASP A 12 9.17 2.94 -8.88
N GLY A 13 8.54 2.69 -7.72
CA GLY A 13 8.18 3.72 -6.74
C GLY A 13 6.96 4.58 -7.10
N VAL A 14 6.33 4.33 -8.25
CA VAL A 14 5.15 5.06 -8.71
C VAL A 14 3.88 4.29 -8.36
N VAL A 15 3.02 4.91 -7.55
CA VAL A 15 1.72 4.34 -7.18
C VAL A 15 0.77 4.36 -8.37
N ARG A 16 0.12 3.22 -8.64
CA ARG A 16 -0.92 3.16 -9.67
C ARG A 16 -2.20 3.83 -9.18
N LYS A 17 -2.85 4.59 -10.07
CA LYS A 17 -4.09 5.34 -9.79
C LYS A 17 -5.19 4.50 -9.10
N PRO A 18 -5.46 3.23 -9.47
CA PRO A 18 -6.51 2.45 -8.82
C PRO A 18 -6.31 2.26 -7.31
N ALA A 19 -5.06 2.11 -6.84
CA ALA A 19 -4.80 1.97 -5.40
C ALA A 19 -5.22 3.24 -4.61
N LEU A 20 -4.99 4.41 -5.20
CA LEU A 20 -5.37 5.70 -4.62
C LEU A 20 -6.89 5.92 -4.62
N GLU A 21 -7.57 5.47 -5.69
CA GLU A 21 -9.04 5.46 -5.77
C GLU A 21 -9.65 4.53 -4.70
N LEU A 22 -9.07 3.35 -4.50
CA LEU A 22 -9.50 2.39 -3.47
C LEU A 22 -9.31 2.94 -2.05
N LEU A 23 -8.19 3.60 -1.74
CA LEU A 23 -8.01 4.29 -0.45
C LEU A 23 -9.11 5.33 -0.21
N THR A 24 -9.47 6.09 -1.23
CA THR A 24 -10.54 7.09 -1.13
C THR A 24 -11.90 6.42 -0.90
N LEU A 25 -12.19 5.32 -1.60
CA LEU A 25 -13.44 4.57 -1.47
C LEU A 25 -13.56 3.86 -0.10
N ALA A 26 -12.45 3.36 0.45
CA ALA A 26 -12.40 2.67 1.73
C ALA A 26 -12.97 3.52 2.88
N ARG A 27 -12.84 4.85 2.82
CA ARG A 27 -13.43 5.79 3.79
C ARG A 27 -14.95 5.65 3.96
N ARG A 28 -15.65 5.10 2.96
CA ARG A 28 -17.10 4.90 3.01
C ARG A 28 -17.52 3.72 3.87
N ILE A 29 -16.60 2.79 4.12
CA ILE A 29 -16.87 1.51 4.80
C ILE A 29 -15.97 1.29 6.02
N GLY A 30 -14.96 2.13 6.23
CA GLY A 30 -14.03 2.01 7.35
C GLY A 30 -12.93 3.07 7.35
N GLU A 31 -11.91 2.82 8.17
CA GLU A 31 -10.71 3.64 8.27
C GLU A 31 -9.63 3.07 7.33
N PRO A 32 -9.20 3.77 6.27
CA PRO A 32 -8.25 3.23 5.30
C PRO A 32 -6.85 3.12 5.87
N SER A 33 -6.20 1.98 5.67
CA SER A 33 -4.77 1.78 5.91
C SER A 33 -4.10 1.27 4.64
N ALA A 34 -3.00 1.90 4.25
CA ALA A 34 -2.21 1.48 3.10
C ALA A 34 -1.23 0.36 3.48
N VAL A 35 -1.10 -0.64 2.62
CA VAL A 35 -0.09 -1.70 2.73
C VAL A 35 0.85 -1.59 1.54
N VAL A 36 2.14 -1.36 1.79
CA VAL A 36 3.18 -1.15 0.78
C VAL A 36 4.21 -2.27 0.91
N LEU A 37 4.40 -3.03 -0.16
CA LEU A 37 5.33 -4.16 -0.19
C LEU A 37 6.47 -3.88 -1.18
N GLY A 38 7.72 -4.04 -0.77
CA GLY A 38 8.90 -3.96 -1.63
C GLY A 38 9.11 -2.61 -2.32
N ALA A 39 8.88 -1.51 -1.60
CA ALA A 39 9.07 -0.14 -2.13
C ALA A 39 10.49 0.41 -1.88
N GLY A 40 11.25 -0.17 -0.96
CA GLY A 40 12.59 0.26 -0.61
C GLY A 40 12.64 1.76 -0.33
N ALA A 41 13.54 2.46 -1.02
CA ALA A 41 13.71 3.91 -0.85
C ALA A 41 12.44 4.73 -1.21
N ALA A 42 11.55 4.21 -2.06
CA ALA A 42 10.32 4.89 -2.45
C ALA A 42 9.20 4.79 -1.39
N ALA A 43 9.37 3.98 -0.33
CA ALA A 43 8.34 3.75 0.67
C ALA A 43 7.85 5.05 1.34
N ALA A 44 8.75 5.99 1.60
CA ALA A 44 8.41 7.27 2.21
C ALA A 44 7.53 8.15 1.30
N ASP A 45 7.88 8.24 0.02
CA ASP A 45 7.11 9.02 -0.97
C ASP A 45 5.74 8.39 -1.23
N ILE A 46 5.68 7.05 -1.30
CA ILE A 46 4.42 6.31 -1.42
C ILE A 46 3.56 6.52 -0.18
N ALA A 47 4.12 6.51 1.03
CA ALA A 47 3.39 6.75 2.26
C ALA A 47 2.81 8.17 2.31
N ALA A 48 3.61 9.17 1.94
CA ALA A 48 3.15 10.55 1.82
C ALA A 48 1.99 10.66 0.82
N LYS A 49 2.13 10.02 -0.34
CA LYS A 49 1.09 10.01 -1.36
C LYS A 49 -0.18 9.31 -0.87
N ALA A 50 -0.07 8.16 -0.20
CA ALA A 50 -1.21 7.45 0.36
C ALA A 50 -1.96 8.29 1.42
N GLY A 51 -1.23 9.08 2.22
CA GLY A 51 -1.80 10.02 3.18
C GLY A 51 -2.71 11.07 2.53
N GLU A 52 -2.32 11.63 1.39
CA GLU A 52 -3.17 12.57 0.61
C GLU A 52 -4.52 11.94 0.21
N TYR A 53 -4.55 10.63 -0.01
CA TYR A 53 -5.74 9.87 -0.40
C TYR A 53 -6.44 9.20 0.78
N GLY A 54 -6.00 9.48 2.01
CA GLY A 54 -6.72 9.15 3.24
C GLY A 54 -6.30 7.89 3.95
N ALA A 55 -5.11 7.36 3.65
CA ALA A 55 -4.51 6.38 4.53
C ALA A 55 -4.29 7.01 5.92
N ALA A 56 -5.01 6.51 6.92
CA ALA A 56 -4.80 6.87 8.32
C ALA A 56 -3.51 6.23 8.88
N LYS A 57 -3.13 5.09 8.29
CA LYS A 57 -1.92 4.34 8.62
C LYS A 57 -1.29 3.79 7.35
N VAL A 58 0.03 3.64 7.37
CA VAL A 58 0.79 3.01 6.29
C VAL A 58 1.65 1.91 6.89
N TYR A 59 1.42 0.68 6.44
CA TYR A 59 2.28 -0.47 6.73
C TYR A 59 3.26 -0.64 5.58
N VAL A 60 4.54 -0.77 5.91
CA VAL A 60 5.60 -1.00 4.93
C VAL A 60 6.29 -2.30 5.30
N ALA A 61 6.38 -3.21 4.34
CA ALA A 61 7.22 -4.39 4.41
C ALA A 61 8.19 -4.38 3.23
N ASP A 62 9.48 -4.33 3.52
CA ASP A 62 10.54 -4.32 2.52
C ASP A 62 11.41 -5.57 2.65
N GLY A 63 11.82 -6.10 1.50
CA GLY A 63 12.54 -7.35 1.37
C GLY A 63 12.73 -7.70 -0.11
N ALA A 64 13.86 -8.33 -0.44
CA ALA A 64 14.17 -8.72 -1.83
C ALA A 64 13.15 -9.74 -2.37
N GLU A 65 12.51 -10.52 -1.48
CA GLU A 65 11.46 -11.47 -1.84
C GLU A 65 10.25 -10.80 -2.51
N PHE A 66 9.97 -9.52 -2.24
CA PHE A 66 8.86 -8.80 -2.86
C PHE A 66 9.15 -8.36 -4.31
N THR A 67 10.42 -8.31 -4.71
CA THR A 67 10.87 -8.01 -6.08
C THR A 67 11.25 -9.26 -6.85
N ASP A 68 11.83 -10.24 -6.16
CA ASP A 68 12.44 -11.43 -6.78
C ASP A 68 11.45 -12.58 -6.96
N GLN A 69 10.30 -12.52 -6.27
CA GLN A 69 9.26 -13.53 -6.34
C GLN A 69 7.90 -12.91 -6.65
N LEU A 70 7.07 -13.63 -7.40
CA LEU A 70 5.86 -13.05 -7.97
C LEU A 70 4.70 -12.91 -6.97
N VAL A 71 4.42 -13.95 -6.19
CA VAL A 71 3.13 -14.08 -5.48
C VAL A 71 3.27 -14.48 -4.02
N VAL A 72 4.01 -15.56 -3.70
CA VAL A 72 3.99 -16.18 -2.36
C VAL A 72 4.34 -15.17 -1.25
N PRO A 73 5.42 -14.37 -1.35
CA PRO A 73 5.74 -13.42 -0.29
C PRO A 73 4.67 -12.35 -0.07
N LYS A 74 3.96 -11.95 -1.14
CA LYS A 74 2.87 -10.96 -1.04
C LYS A 74 1.65 -11.53 -0.33
N VAL A 75 1.39 -12.83 -0.51
CA VAL A 75 0.31 -13.54 0.18
C VAL A 75 0.67 -13.73 1.65
N ASP A 76 1.89 -14.14 1.96
CA ASP A 76 2.33 -14.38 3.34
C ASP A 76 2.38 -13.09 4.19
N ALA A 77 2.53 -11.92 3.54
CA ALA A 77 2.54 -10.61 4.20
C ALA A 77 1.13 -10.05 4.51
N LEU A 78 0.06 -10.64 3.97
CA LEU A 78 -1.33 -10.17 4.08
C LEU A 78 -2.17 -11.08 4.99
#